data_AF-A0AA36HNQ0-F1
#
_entry.id   AF-A0AA36HNQ0-F1
#
_cell.length_a   1.000
_cell.length_b   1.000
_cell.length_c   1.000
_cell.angle_alpha   90.00
_cell.angle_beta   90.00
_cell.angle_gamma   90.00
#
_symmetry.space_group_name_H-M   'P 1'
#
loop_
_entity.id
_entity.type
_entity.pdbx_description
1 polymer ?
#
loop_
_entity_poly.entity_id
_entity_poly.type
_entity_poly.pdbx_seq_one_letter_code
_entity_poly.pdbx_strand_id
1 'polypeptide(L)'
;MGEPKWGVYVGKARDVTCPGDNVTYEFVVYDGHRCSLECIPEKSFFCGGQPPWKCEGNYEVEDGEIEMEVTKPDVVGPRRDSDVKLEASESKPEVTFRQTRLSWVGSPPPLPSQDPAKLKKAQLLKEEEEAARRKSELDAVREELEREKAQQEELAQKEKAELELLRSELRRQREAQEAEAAQRRAELEKQKEELRAIEEEKARLAKLREEEQQSQQQQELEAQKVLEEVRQQREALKALEEERQELAKREAGEQQRRKEEQEKEATRMAAEAEQHKEEIQRRRSELQTLEAARDEVLAKKMEEEQRFTSELQRWAEQQQEELRKHREELRALEAEREEVLQKKLEEQQRLREAQEQEAQQAAAERVKRQEEALKQEEEIHRKRRELEELEAEREAARRLREEEEHRRELEKARQAADEEERARLAKAIEEQQKEIEKRNSELKALDTLHEEAAQRSQSFQEEQRAEVARVEEERPAALGDWSFWISGIL
;
A
#
# COMPACT_ATOMS: atom_id res chain seq x y z
N MET A 1 25.08 -86.93 34.37
CA MET A 1 24.83 -85.49 34.22
C MET A 1 25.21 -85.08 32.80
N GLY A 2 24.30 -84.44 32.06
CA GLY A 2 24.54 -84.05 30.67
C GLY A 2 24.98 -82.59 30.59
N GLU A 3 26.12 -82.33 29.95
CA GLU A 3 26.52 -80.96 29.60
C GLU A 3 25.48 -80.29 28.70
N PRO A 4 25.21 -78.98 28.85
CA PRO A 4 24.31 -78.27 27.96
C PRO A 4 24.85 -78.31 26.53
N LYS A 5 23.97 -78.68 25.59
CA LYS A 5 24.27 -78.70 24.17
C LYS A 5 24.53 -77.27 23.68
N TRP A 6 25.62 -77.07 22.94
CA TRP A 6 25.90 -75.76 22.34
C TRP A 6 24.77 -75.33 21.41
N GLY A 7 24.34 -74.07 21.53
CA GLY A 7 23.12 -73.62 20.87
C GLY A 7 22.39 -72.51 21.59
N VAL A 8 21.25 -72.18 20.99
CA VAL A 8 20.31 -71.18 21.49
C VAL A 8 19.18 -71.90 22.19
N TYR A 9 18.93 -71.53 23.44
CA TYR A 9 17.80 -71.98 24.24
C TYR A 9 16.82 -70.83 24.40
N VAL A 10 15.57 -71.02 24.01
CA VAL A 10 14.54 -69.98 24.09
C VAL A 10 13.40 -70.46 24.95
N GLY A 11 12.93 -69.60 25.86
CA GLY A 11 11.71 -69.83 26.62
C GLY A 11 10.94 -68.53 26.82
N LYS A 12 9.62 -68.65 26.97
CA LYS A 12 8.74 -67.52 27.21
C LYS A 12 8.15 -67.63 28.61
N ALA A 13 8.15 -66.51 29.33
CA ALA A 13 7.54 -66.39 30.65
C ALA A 13 6.64 -65.16 30.70
N ARG A 14 5.70 -65.15 31.64
CA ARG A 14 4.94 -63.94 31.97
C ARG A 14 5.86 -63.00 32.74
N ASP A 15 5.87 -61.73 32.38
CA ASP A 15 6.60 -60.73 33.14
C ASP A 15 5.89 -60.49 34.48
N VAL A 16 6.58 -60.78 35.58
CA VAL A 16 6.06 -60.57 36.94
C VAL A 16 6.01 -59.10 37.34
N THR A 17 6.79 -58.25 36.66
CA THR A 17 6.86 -56.81 36.95
C THR A 17 5.88 -55.99 36.12
N CYS A 18 5.44 -56.51 34.97
CA CYS A 18 4.46 -55.87 34.10
C CYS A 18 3.30 -56.83 33.79
N PRO A 19 2.18 -56.76 34.54
CA PRO A 19 1.02 -57.60 34.30
C PRO A 19 0.51 -57.52 32.86
N GLY A 20 0.47 -58.66 32.17
CA GLY A 20 0.02 -58.75 30.78
C GLY A 20 1.09 -58.48 29.74
N ASP A 21 2.37 -58.43 30.12
CA ASP A 21 3.52 -58.58 29.22
C ASP A 21 4.11 -60.00 29.32
N ASN A 22 4.79 -60.44 28.27
CA ASN A 22 5.60 -61.64 28.31
C ASN A 22 7.05 -61.28 28.00
N VAL A 23 7.97 -61.99 28.63
CA VAL A 23 9.41 -61.90 28.34
C VAL A 23 9.85 -63.17 27.65
N THR A 24 10.69 -63.00 26.63
CA THR A 24 11.42 -64.11 26.00
C THR A 24 12.83 -64.12 26.56
N TYR A 25 13.21 -65.23 27.18
CA TYR A 25 14.59 -65.48 27.60
C TYR A 25 15.30 -66.25 26.50
N GLU A 26 16.44 -65.74 26.07
CA GLU A 26 17.34 -66.39 25.12
C GLU A 26 18.68 -66.66 25.82
N PHE A 27 19.00 -67.92 26.04
CA PHE A 27 20.27 -68.37 26.61
C PHE A 27 21.10 -69.02 25.50
N VAL A 28 22.23 -68.41 25.15
CA VAL A 28 23.11 -68.89 24.09
C VAL A 28 24.36 -69.49 24.71
N VAL A 29 24.61 -70.76 24.42
CA VAL A 29 25.82 -71.49 24.82
C VAL A 29 26.76 -71.54 23.62
N TYR A 30 27.93 -70.92 23.74
CA TYR A 30 28.99 -70.93 22.75
C TYR A 30 30.04 -72.01 23.10
N ASP A 31 30.91 -72.31 22.14
CA ASP A 31 32.14 -73.06 22.38
C ASP A 31 33.04 -72.34 23.40
N GLY A 32 33.80 -73.10 24.19
CA GLY A 32 34.81 -72.59 25.11
C GLY A 32 34.26 -71.98 26.39
N HIS A 33 33.24 -72.59 26.99
CA HIS A 33 32.64 -72.18 28.28
C HIS A 33 32.05 -70.76 28.30
N ARG A 34 31.72 -70.19 27.13
CA ARG A 34 31.12 -68.86 27.04
C ARG A 34 29.61 -68.96 26.84
N CYS A 35 28.87 -68.06 27.47
CA CYS A 35 27.44 -67.96 27.29
C CYS A 35 26.96 -66.51 27.22
N SER A 36 25.74 -66.32 26.72
CA SER A 36 25.01 -65.06 26.87
C SER A 36 23.57 -65.34 27.28
N LEU A 37 23.01 -64.45 28.08
CA LEU A 37 21.61 -64.50 28.50
C LEU A 37 20.97 -63.16 28.17
N GLU A 38 19.90 -63.22 27.39
CA GLU A 38 19.15 -62.06 26.94
C GLU A 38 17.69 -62.17 27.38
N CYS A 39 17.11 -61.05 27.80
CA CYS A 39 15.71 -60.92 28.13
C CYS A 39 15.09 -59.88 27.19
N ILE A 40 14.12 -60.34 26.39
CA ILE A 40 13.44 -59.56 25.36
C ILE A 40 11.95 -59.47 25.73
N PRO A 41 11.51 -58.34 26.31
CA PRO A 41 10.09 -58.08 26.58
C PRO A 41 9.30 -57.94 25.28
N GLU A 42 8.07 -58.46 25.25
CA GLU A 42 7.19 -58.34 24.07
C GLU A 42 6.64 -56.90 23.94
N LYS A 43 6.46 -56.18 25.05
CA LYS A 43 6.13 -54.74 25.03
C LYS A 43 7.39 -53.88 25.06
N SER A 44 7.33 -52.76 24.32
CA SER A 44 8.38 -51.74 24.40
C SER A 44 8.38 -51.05 25.78
N PHE A 45 9.54 -50.54 26.17
CA PHE A 45 9.71 -49.74 27.40
C PHE A 45 8.74 -48.54 27.46
N PHE A 46 8.46 -47.89 26.32
CA PHE A 46 7.50 -46.77 26.22
C PHE A 46 6.03 -47.20 26.43
N CYS A 47 5.74 -48.49 26.31
CA CYS A 47 4.42 -49.07 26.59
C CYS A 47 4.32 -49.66 28.01
N GLY A 48 5.29 -49.37 28.88
CA GLY A 48 5.34 -49.87 30.25
C GLY A 48 5.91 -51.29 30.40
N GLY A 49 6.51 -51.85 29.35
CA GLY A 49 7.28 -53.11 29.45
C GLY A 49 8.63 -52.90 30.14
N GLN A 50 9.28 -54.00 30.55
CA GLN A 50 10.68 -53.93 31.00
C GLN A 50 11.60 -53.44 29.86
N PRO A 51 12.72 -52.76 30.17
CA PRO A 51 13.75 -52.55 29.17
C PRO A 51 14.44 -53.89 28.84
N PRO A 52 14.74 -54.17 27.56
CA PRO A 52 15.51 -55.35 27.20
C PRO A 52 16.92 -55.26 27.80
N TRP A 53 17.49 -56.42 28.14
CA TRP A 53 18.86 -56.49 28.68
C TRP A 53 19.57 -57.77 28.20
N LYS A 54 20.89 -57.69 28.10
CA LYS A 54 21.77 -58.78 27.70
C LYS A 54 23.04 -58.82 28.55
N CYS A 55 23.32 -59.97 29.17
CA CYS A 55 24.61 -60.21 29.79
C CYS A 55 25.41 -61.30 29.05
N GLU A 56 26.74 -61.19 29.09
CA GLU A 56 27.67 -62.22 28.59
C GLU A 56 28.53 -62.71 29.75
N GLY A 57 28.86 -63.99 29.75
CA GLY A 57 29.54 -64.64 30.87
C GLY A 57 30.29 -65.90 30.46
N ASN A 58 31.01 -66.45 31.43
CA ASN A 58 31.48 -67.83 31.36
C ASN A 58 30.50 -68.71 32.12
N TYR A 59 30.40 -69.99 31.76
CA TYR A 59 29.57 -70.93 32.50
C TYR A 59 30.35 -72.17 32.94
N GLU A 60 30.02 -72.64 34.14
CA GLU A 60 30.48 -73.89 34.72
C GLU A 60 29.25 -74.76 35.03
N VAL A 61 29.42 -76.08 35.05
CA VAL A 61 28.33 -77.02 35.31
C VAL A 61 28.67 -77.80 36.58
N GLU A 62 27.94 -77.51 37.66
CA GLU A 62 28.10 -78.15 38.97
C GLU A 62 26.80 -78.88 39.35
N ASP A 63 26.88 -80.18 39.63
CA ASP A 63 25.74 -81.01 40.08
C ASP A 63 24.45 -80.94 39.22
N GLY A 64 24.57 -80.62 37.93
CA GLY A 64 23.43 -80.48 37.01
C GLY A 64 22.84 -79.08 36.94
N GLU A 65 23.43 -78.12 37.65
CA GLU A 65 23.16 -76.69 37.53
C GLU A 65 24.26 -76.02 36.69
N ILE A 66 23.86 -75.14 35.78
CA ILE A 66 24.72 -74.27 35.00
C ILE A 66 24.86 -72.98 35.78
N GLU A 67 26.06 -72.70 36.29
CA GLU A 67 26.38 -71.44 36.95
C GLU A 67 27.09 -70.52 35.96
N MET A 68 26.46 -69.38 35.67
CA MET A 68 27.02 -68.35 34.78
C MET A 68 27.65 -67.21 35.58
N GLU A 69 28.96 -67.02 35.41
CA GLU A 69 29.72 -65.87 35.90
C GLU A 69 29.62 -64.72 34.87
N VAL A 70 28.97 -63.62 35.25
CA VAL A 70 28.73 -62.48 34.36
C VAL A 70 30.03 -61.69 34.14
N THR A 71 30.57 -61.70 32.93
CA THR A 71 31.79 -60.95 32.56
C THR A 71 31.49 -59.57 31.95
N LYS A 72 30.36 -59.43 31.27
CA LYS A 72 29.86 -58.17 30.71
C LYS A 72 28.41 -57.95 31.15
N PRO A 73 28.18 -57.17 32.22
CA PRO A 73 26.83 -56.85 32.67
C PRO A 73 26.16 -55.82 31.76
N ASP A 74 24.83 -55.88 31.66
CA ASP A 74 24.01 -54.81 31.10
C ASP A 74 23.75 -53.72 32.16
N VAL A 75 23.28 -52.55 31.73
CA VAL A 75 22.84 -51.45 32.60
C VAL A 75 21.67 -51.88 33.49
N VAL A 76 20.75 -52.71 32.98
CA VAL A 76 19.52 -53.12 33.71
C VAL A 76 19.47 -54.61 34.08
N GLY A 77 20.34 -55.44 33.50
CA GLY A 77 20.38 -56.89 33.71
C GLY A 77 21.17 -57.35 34.95
N PRO A 78 21.42 -58.67 35.06
CA PRO A 78 22.27 -59.25 36.11
C PRO A 78 23.64 -58.56 36.21
N ARG A 79 24.11 -58.33 37.43
CA ARG A 79 25.40 -57.66 37.70
C ARG A 79 26.54 -58.66 37.73
N ARG A 80 27.79 -58.16 37.75
CA ARG A 80 29.02 -58.97 37.71
C ARG A 80 29.13 -59.96 38.88
N ASP A 81 28.55 -59.59 40.01
CA ASP A 81 28.49 -60.31 41.29
C ASP A 81 27.21 -61.13 41.46
N SER A 82 26.37 -61.23 40.42
CA SER A 82 25.14 -62.00 40.45
C SER A 82 25.36 -63.42 39.92
N ASP A 83 25.14 -64.42 40.78
CA ASP A 83 25.17 -65.82 40.36
C ASP A 83 23.92 -66.14 39.53
N VAL A 84 24.09 -66.33 38.23
CA VAL A 84 23.00 -66.71 37.32
C VAL A 84 22.97 -68.23 37.23
N LYS A 85 22.04 -68.86 37.94
CA LYS A 85 21.88 -70.32 37.96
C LYS A 85 20.79 -70.78 37.00
N LEU A 86 21.08 -71.81 36.21
CA LEU A 86 20.11 -72.46 35.35
C LEU A 86 20.14 -73.99 35.55
N GLU A 87 18.98 -74.62 35.74
CA GLU A 87 18.93 -76.07 35.97
C GLU A 87 18.90 -76.82 34.63
N ALA A 88 19.86 -77.71 34.37
CA ALA A 88 19.89 -78.53 33.17
C ALA A 88 19.07 -79.82 33.36
N SER A 89 18.16 -80.12 32.43
CA SER A 89 17.39 -81.37 32.48
C SER A 89 18.25 -82.56 32.06
N GLU A 90 18.28 -83.64 32.85
CA GLU A 90 19.01 -84.86 32.50
C GLU A 90 18.42 -85.59 31.28
N SER A 91 17.14 -85.39 31.00
CA SER A 91 16.37 -86.20 30.04
C SER A 91 16.16 -85.53 28.68
N LYS A 92 16.31 -84.20 28.60
CA LYS A 92 16.00 -83.40 27.41
C LYS A 92 16.99 -82.25 27.27
N PRO A 93 17.27 -81.77 26.05
CA PRO A 93 18.11 -80.58 25.82
C PRO A 93 17.33 -79.31 26.18
N GLU A 94 17.04 -79.15 27.46
CA GLU A 94 16.25 -78.07 28.01
C GLU A 94 16.90 -77.59 29.30
N VAL A 95 16.81 -76.28 29.51
CA VAL A 95 17.39 -75.61 30.67
C VAL A 95 16.27 -74.80 31.32
N THR A 96 16.23 -74.75 32.64
CA THR A 96 15.23 -73.97 33.38
C THR A 96 15.87 -72.73 33.99
N PHE A 97 15.35 -71.56 33.66
CA PHE A 97 15.78 -70.28 34.24
C PHE A 97 14.57 -69.59 34.89
N ARG A 98 14.64 -69.29 36.19
CA ARG A 98 13.54 -68.68 36.96
C ARG A 98 12.18 -69.35 36.71
N GLN A 99 12.14 -70.67 36.86
CA GLN A 99 10.95 -71.50 36.59
C GLN A 99 10.45 -71.48 35.13
N THR A 100 11.21 -70.87 34.21
CA THR A 100 10.89 -70.83 32.79
C THR A 100 11.71 -71.89 32.05
N ARG A 101 11.01 -72.79 31.36
CA ARG A 101 11.63 -73.84 30.56
C ARG A 101 12.12 -73.26 29.23
N LEU A 102 13.43 -73.30 29.01
CA LEU A 102 14.10 -72.89 27.78
C LEU A 102 14.36 -74.11 26.91
N SER A 103 13.76 -74.18 25.73
CA SER A 103 13.95 -75.26 24.77
C SER A 103 15.06 -74.92 23.78
N TRP A 104 15.93 -75.88 23.46
CA TRP A 104 16.95 -75.72 22.42
C TRP A 104 16.30 -75.51 21.04
N VAL A 105 16.65 -74.40 20.37
CA VAL A 105 16.07 -73.98 19.08
C VAL A 105 17.03 -74.21 17.91
N GLY A 106 18.35 -74.19 18.14
CA GLY A 106 19.33 -74.40 17.07
C GLY A 106 20.76 -74.10 17.48
N SER A 107 21.69 -74.26 16.54
CA SER A 107 23.10 -73.87 16.70
C SER A 107 23.23 -72.34 16.86
N PRO A 108 24.22 -71.84 17.61
CA PRO A 108 24.38 -70.41 17.81
C PRO A 108 24.80 -69.72 16.49
N PRO A 109 24.41 -68.46 16.25
CA PRO A 109 24.89 -67.71 15.08
C PRO A 109 26.42 -67.59 15.13
N PRO A 110 27.12 -67.62 13.98
CA PRO A 110 28.58 -67.54 13.94
C PRO A 110 29.03 -66.22 14.56
N LEU A 111 29.92 -66.31 15.56
CA LEU A 111 30.52 -65.12 16.18
C LEU A 111 31.25 -64.31 15.09
N PRO A 112 31.13 -62.96 15.08
CA PRO A 112 31.89 -62.13 14.15
C PRO A 112 33.38 -62.41 14.36
N SER A 113 34.03 -62.87 13.29
CA SER A 113 35.47 -63.20 13.25
C SER A 113 36.28 -62.06 13.87
N GLN A 114 36.90 -62.33 15.02
CA GLN A 114 37.82 -61.42 15.73
C GLN A 114 39.20 -61.39 15.05
N ASP A 115 39.24 -61.26 13.73
CA ASP A 115 40.50 -61.08 13.00
C ASP A 115 40.74 -59.56 12.81
N PRO A 116 41.62 -58.93 13.61
CA PRO A 116 41.76 -57.47 13.68
C PRO A 116 42.17 -56.83 12.35
N ALA A 117 42.75 -57.60 11.42
CA ALA A 117 43.12 -57.14 10.09
C ALA A 117 41.91 -56.95 9.16
N LYS A 118 40.89 -57.82 9.26
CA LYS A 118 39.67 -57.72 8.43
C LYS A 118 38.76 -56.59 8.91
N LEU A 119 38.75 -56.34 10.22
CA LEU A 119 37.97 -55.26 10.84
C LEU A 119 38.47 -53.87 10.43
N LYS A 120 39.80 -53.64 10.41
CA LYS A 120 40.39 -52.39 9.92
C LYS A 120 40.11 -52.14 8.44
N LYS A 121 40.14 -53.20 7.62
CA LYS A 121 39.87 -53.08 6.17
C LYS A 121 38.40 -52.76 5.90
N ALA A 122 37.48 -53.35 6.67
CA ALA A 122 36.05 -53.03 6.59
C ALA A 122 35.73 -51.62 7.09
N GLN A 123 36.41 -51.14 8.13
CA GLN A 123 36.26 -49.76 8.61
C GLN A 123 36.75 -48.74 7.59
N LEU A 124 37.93 -48.95 6.98
CA LEU A 124 38.46 -48.06 5.94
C LEU A 124 37.53 -47.99 4.71
N LEU A 125 37.00 -49.13 4.25
CA LEU A 125 36.02 -49.15 3.15
C LEU A 125 34.74 -48.40 3.50
N LYS A 126 34.27 -48.52 4.74
CA LYS A 126 33.08 -47.81 5.21
C LYS A 126 33.32 -46.30 5.32
N GLU A 127 34.51 -45.90 5.76
CA GLU A 127 34.92 -44.50 5.88
C GLU A 127 35.11 -43.84 4.50
N GLU A 128 35.67 -44.58 3.53
CA GLU A 128 35.72 -44.13 2.12
C GLU A 128 34.33 -44.00 1.49
N GLU A 129 33.40 -44.93 1.77
CA GLU A 129 32.02 -44.84 1.28
C GLU A 129 31.27 -43.65 1.91
N GLU A 130 31.43 -43.42 3.22
CA GLU A 130 30.85 -42.25 3.90
C GLU A 130 31.45 -40.94 3.40
N ALA A 131 32.76 -40.88 3.13
CA ALA A 131 33.40 -39.72 2.55
C ALA A 131 32.91 -39.44 1.11
N ALA A 132 32.70 -40.49 0.30
CA ALA A 132 32.13 -40.37 -1.04
C ALA A 132 30.68 -39.86 -0.98
N ARG A 133 29.86 -40.34 -0.03
CA ARG A 133 28.50 -39.83 0.20
C ARG A 133 28.49 -38.37 0.61
N ARG A 134 29.31 -37.97 1.59
CA ARG A 134 29.41 -36.57 2.03
C ARG A 134 29.85 -35.64 0.90
N LYS A 135 30.76 -36.08 0.04
CA LYS A 135 31.18 -35.31 -1.13
C LYS A 135 30.04 -35.14 -2.13
N SER A 136 29.31 -36.21 -2.44
CA SER A 136 28.12 -36.17 -3.29
C SER A 136 27.02 -35.27 -2.73
N GLU A 137 26.81 -35.26 -1.41
CA GLU A 137 25.84 -34.39 -0.75
C GLU A 137 26.28 -32.91 -0.83
N LEU A 138 27.57 -32.62 -0.61
CA LEU A 138 28.09 -31.25 -0.75
C LEU A 138 28.01 -30.72 -2.18
N ASP A 139 28.25 -31.56 -3.18
CA ASP A 139 28.12 -31.18 -4.58
C ASP A 139 26.65 -30.94 -4.96
N ALA A 140 25.71 -31.74 -4.44
CA ALA A 140 24.27 -31.52 -4.61
C ALA A 140 23.80 -30.20 -3.96
N VAL A 141 24.26 -29.91 -2.74
CA VAL A 141 23.94 -28.65 -2.04
C VAL A 141 24.52 -27.45 -2.79
N ARG A 142 25.72 -27.55 -3.37
CA ARG A 142 26.28 -26.49 -4.22
C ARG A 142 25.44 -26.25 -5.46
N GLU A 143 24.98 -27.32 -6.12
CA GLU A 143 24.13 -27.20 -7.30
C GLU A 143 22.76 -26.57 -6.97
N GLU A 144 22.15 -26.93 -5.83
CA GLU A 144 20.92 -26.27 -5.36
C GLU A 144 21.13 -24.79 -5.06
N LEU A 145 22.24 -24.44 -4.39
CA LEU A 145 22.57 -23.03 -4.09
C LEU A 145 22.81 -22.21 -5.38
N GLU A 146 23.44 -22.80 -6.39
CA GLU A 146 23.62 -22.15 -7.70
C GLU A 146 22.29 -21.97 -8.44
N ARG A 147 21.39 -22.95 -8.38
CA ARG A 147 20.02 -22.81 -8.93
C ARG A 147 19.22 -21.73 -8.23
N GLU A 148 19.31 -21.66 -6.90
CA GLU A 148 18.61 -20.63 -6.12
C GLU A 148 19.15 -19.23 -6.44
N LYS A 149 20.48 -19.07 -6.56
CA LYS A 149 21.09 -17.81 -7.01
C LYS A 149 20.64 -17.42 -8.42
N ALA A 150 20.61 -18.36 -9.35
CA ALA A 150 20.13 -18.09 -10.71
C ALA A 150 18.65 -17.65 -10.73
N GLN A 151 17.81 -18.27 -9.90
CA GLN A 151 16.40 -17.86 -9.75
C GLN A 151 16.27 -16.46 -9.14
N GLN A 152 17.07 -16.12 -8.13
CA GLN A 152 17.08 -14.78 -7.56
C GLN A 152 17.56 -13.73 -8.56
N GLU A 153 18.58 -14.03 -9.37
CA GLU A 153 19.04 -13.13 -10.43
C GLU A 153 17.96 -12.93 -11.52
N GLU A 154 17.24 -13.99 -11.90
CA GLU A 154 16.14 -13.88 -12.86
C GLU A 154 14.98 -13.03 -12.31
N LEU A 155 14.60 -13.22 -11.04
CA LEU A 155 13.59 -12.40 -10.37
C LEU A 155 14.02 -10.93 -10.29
N ALA A 156 15.26 -10.67 -9.89
CA ALA A 156 15.81 -9.32 -9.83
C ALA A 156 15.83 -8.64 -11.21
N GLN A 157 16.10 -9.40 -12.27
CA GLN A 157 16.03 -8.88 -13.65
C GLN A 157 14.59 -8.55 -14.07
N LYS A 158 13.61 -9.40 -13.71
CA LYS A 158 12.19 -9.14 -13.97
C LYS A 158 11.70 -7.90 -13.24
N GLU A 159 11.98 -7.78 -11.94
CA GLU A 159 11.62 -6.59 -11.15
C GLU A 159 12.26 -5.32 -11.72
N LYS A 160 13.53 -5.39 -12.15
CA LYS A 160 14.20 -4.26 -12.79
C LYS A 160 13.53 -3.87 -14.11
N ALA A 161 13.11 -4.82 -14.93
CA ALA A 161 12.41 -4.57 -16.18
C ALA A 161 11.01 -3.96 -15.94
N GLU A 162 10.28 -4.46 -14.94
CA GLU A 162 8.98 -3.90 -14.53
C GLU A 162 9.11 -2.46 -14.01
N LEU A 163 10.12 -2.18 -13.18
CA LEU A 163 10.42 -0.83 -12.72
C LEU A 163 10.80 0.12 -13.86
N GLU A 164 11.50 -0.38 -14.87
CA GLU A 164 11.84 0.39 -16.07
C GLU A 164 10.59 0.71 -16.91
N LEU A 165 9.69 -0.27 -17.08
CA LEU A 165 8.38 -0.06 -17.71
C LEU A 165 7.57 1.00 -16.96
N LEU A 166 7.45 0.88 -15.63
CA LEU A 166 6.71 1.83 -14.80
C LEU A 166 7.31 3.25 -14.88
N ARG A 167 8.65 3.37 -14.90
CA ARG A 167 9.34 4.65 -15.10
C ARG A 167 9.06 5.24 -16.48
N SER A 168 9.03 4.41 -17.53
CA SER A 168 8.72 4.85 -18.89
C SER A 168 7.26 5.34 -19.01
N GLU A 169 6.33 4.67 -18.33
CA GLU A 169 4.92 5.04 -18.31
C GLU A 169 4.69 6.34 -17.55
N LEU A 170 5.32 6.51 -16.37
CA LEU A 170 5.28 7.78 -15.63
C LEU A 170 5.86 8.95 -16.43
N ARG A 171 6.91 8.72 -17.23
CA ARG A 171 7.44 9.75 -18.15
C ARG A 171 6.41 10.13 -19.20
N ARG A 172 5.77 9.15 -19.85
CA ARG A 172 4.69 9.40 -20.82
C ARG A 172 3.51 10.16 -20.21
N GLN A 173 3.12 9.82 -18.98
CA GLN A 173 2.05 10.55 -18.28
C GLN A 173 2.44 12.00 -18.01
N ARG A 174 3.68 12.26 -17.59
CA ARG A 174 4.16 13.64 -17.40
C ARG A 174 4.22 14.42 -18.71
N GLU A 175 4.72 13.80 -19.78
CA GLU A 175 4.74 14.41 -21.11
C GLU A 175 3.32 14.72 -21.62
N ALA A 176 2.36 13.82 -21.39
CA ALA A 176 0.96 14.04 -21.74
C ALA A 176 0.34 15.18 -20.92
N GLN A 177 0.60 15.24 -19.61
CA GLN A 177 0.13 16.33 -18.74
C GLN A 177 0.77 17.67 -19.12
N GLU A 178 2.06 17.67 -19.47
CA GLU A 178 2.75 18.88 -19.93
C GLU A 178 2.20 19.35 -21.28
N ALA A 179 1.93 18.44 -22.21
CA ALA A 179 1.30 18.74 -23.48
C ALA A 179 -0.12 19.30 -23.30
N GLU A 180 -0.93 18.72 -22.41
CA GLU A 180 -2.27 19.23 -22.08
C GLU A 180 -2.18 20.61 -21.42
N ALA A 181 -1.24 20.81 -20.49
CA ALA A 181 -1.01 22.11 -19.87
C ALA A 181 -0.55 23.17 -20.89
N ALA A 182 0.28 22.77 -21.87
CA ALA A 182 0.69 23.65 -22.96
C ALA A 182 -0.49 24.01 -23.88
N GLN A 183 -1.37 23.05 -24.21
CA GLN A 183 -2.59 23.30 -24.97
C GLN A 183 -3.52 24.28 -24.23
N ARG A 184 -3.77 24.06 -22.94
CA ARG A 184 -4.58 24.98 -22.13
C ARG A 184 -3.96 26.38 -22.05
N ARG A 185 -2.64 26.49 -21.99
CA ARG A 185 -1.95 27.80 -22.03
C ARG A 185 -2.14 28.50 -23.38
N ALA A 186 -2.02 27.77 -24.49
CA ALA A 186 -2.25 28.32 -25.82
C ALA A 186 -3.71 28.75 -26.03
N GLU A 187 -4.68 27.97 -25.54
CA GLU A 187 -6.10 28.32 -25.57
C GLU A 187 -6.38 29.59 -24.75
N LEU A 188 -5.81 29.70 -23.54
CA LEU A 188 -5.94 30.90 -22.70
C LEU A 188 -5.28 32.12 -23.35
N GLU A 189 -4.17 31.94 -24.05
CA GLU A 189 -3.52 33.01 -24.80
C GLU A 189 -4.41 33.48 -25.96
N LYS A 190 -4.99 32.55 -26.72
CA LYS A 190 -5.97 32.86 -27.77
C LYS A 190 -7.19 33.59 -27.22
N GLN A 191 -7.75 33.15 -26.09
CA GLN A 191 -8.86 33.84 -25.43
C GLN A 191 -8.49 35.26 -25.00
N LYS A 192 -7.25 35.48 -24.53
CA LYS A 192 -6.75 36.83 -24.20
C LYS A 192 -6.61 37.70 -25.43
N GLU A 193 -6.14 37.16 -26.55
CA GLU A 193 -6.07 37.88 -27.83
C GLU A 193 -7.46 38.25 -28.34
N GLU A 194 -8.42 37.32 -28.27
CA GLU A 194 -9.82 37.58 -28.62
C GLU A 194 -10.43 38.68 -27.73
N LEU A 195 -10.19 38.64 -26.42
CA LEU A 195 -10.64 39.69 -25.49
C LEU A 195 -10.01 41.05 -25.81
N ARG A 196 -8.71 41.08 -26.14
CA ARG A 196 -8.04 42.32 -26.58
C ARG A 196 -8.64 42.85 -27.88
N ALA A 197 -8.94 41.98 -28.85
CA ALA A 197 -9.59 42.39 -30.10
C ALA A 197 -10.98 42.98 -29.86
N ILE A 198 -11.77 42.39 -28.94
CA ILE A 198 -13.07 42.92 -28.53
C ILE A 198 -12.92 44.28 -27.83
N GLU A 199 -11.91 44.45 -26.98
CA GLU A 199 -11.62 45.74 -26.33
C GLU A 199 -11.22 46.81 -27.34
N GLU A 200 -10.39 46.47 -28.34
CA GLU A 200 -10.03 47.37 -29.43
C GLU A 200 -11.24 47.75 -30.29
N GLU A 201 -12.13 46.80 -30.59
CA GLU A 201 -13.37 47.07 -31.32
C GLU A 201 -14.30 48.00 -30.51
N LYS A 202 -14.46 47.75 -29.20
CA LYS A 202 -15.21 48.64 -28.31
C LYS A 202 -14.62 50.05 -28.28
N ALA A 203 -13.30 50.17 -28.26
CA ALA A 203 -12.63 51.48 -28.30
C ALA A 203 -12.86 52.20 -29.65
N ARG A 204 -12.85 51.46 -30.76
CA ARG A 204 -13.20 52.03 -32.09
C ARG A 204 -14.65 52.49 -32.15
N LEU A 205 -15.60 51.68 -31.65
CA LEU A 205 -17.01 52.05 -31.60
C LEU A 205 -17.26 53.24 -30.68
N ALA A 206 -16.53 53.34 -29.56
CA ALA A 206 -16.61 54.50 -28.66
C ALA A 206 -16.16 55.78 -29.38
N LYS A 207 -15.01 55.76 -30.08
CA LYS A 207 -14.55 56.90 -30.89
C LYS A 207 -15.55 57.29 -31.97
N LEU A 208 -16.12 56.31 -32.67
CA LEU A 208 -17.12 56.58 -33.71
C LEU A 208 -18.38 57.26 -33.14
N ARG A 209 -18.82 56.85 -31.94
CA ARG A 209 -19.93 57.51 -31.24
C ARG A 209 -19.57 58.92 -30.78
N GLU A 210 -18.35 59.16 -30.33
CA GLU A 210 -17.88 60.51 -29.98
C GLU A 210 -17.87 61.42 -31.22
N GLU A 211 -17.38 60.94 -32.36
CA GLU A 211 -17.39 61.66 -33.63
C GLU A 211 -18.84 61.93 -34.11
N GLU A 212 -19.73 60.96 -33.99
CA GLU A 212 -21.15 61.11 -34.31
C GLU A 212 -21.83 62.16 -33.40
N GLN A 213 -21.56 62.12 -32.10
CA GLN A 213 -22.06 63.12 -31.15
C GLN A 213 -21.51 64.53 -31.45
N GLN A 214 -20.23 64.65 -31.80
CA GLN A 214 -19.65 65.93 -32.20
C GLN A 214 -20.27 66.45 -33.50
N SER A 215 -20.50 65.58 -34.47
CA SER A 215 -21.19 65.92 -35.71
C SER A 215 -22.63 66.38 -35.45
N GLN A 216 -23.37 65.67 -34.59
CA GLN A 216 -24.72 66.07 -34.17
C GLN A 216 -24.72 67.43 -33.47
N GLN A 217 -23.79 67.67 -32.53
CA GLN A 217 -23.64 68.97 -31.88
C GLN A 217 -23.31 70.09 -32.87
N GLN A 218 -22.47 69.83 -33.88
CA GLN A 218 -22.18 70.79 -34.94
C GLN A 218 -23.43 71.08 -35.78
N GLN A 219 -24.17 70.05 -36.18
CA GLN A 219 -25.43 70.20 -36.92
C GLN A 219 -26.48 70.97 -36.12
N GLU A 220 -26.60 70.72 -34.81
CA GLU A 220 -27.49 71.49 -33.93
C GLU A 220 -27.08 72.96 -33.83
N LEU A 221 -25.78 73.25 -33.72
CA LEU A 221 -25.27 74.63 -33.71
C LEU A 221 -25.51 75.33 -35.05
N GLU A 222 -25.33 74.64 -36.17
CA GLU A 222 -25.65 75.17 -37.51
C GLU A 222 -27.15 75.40 -37.67
N ALA A 223 -27.99 74.47 -37.23
CA ALA A 223 -29.44 74.63 -37.24
C ALA A 223 -29.89 75.82 -36.37
N GLN A 224 -29.27 76.03 -35.21
CA GLN A 224 -29.52 77.20 -34.37
C GLN A 224 -29.13 78.51 -35.07
N LYS A 225 -27.97 78.55 -35.73
CA LYS A 225 -27.55 79.73 -36.52
C LYS A 225 -28.54 80.02 -37.65
N VAL A 226 -28.96 79.01 -38.40
CA VAL A 226 -29.96 79.15 -39.46
C VAL A 226 -31.30 79.64 -38.90
N LEU A 227 -31.74 79.11 -37.75
CA LEU A 227 -32.95 79.60 -37.08
C LEU A 227 -32.83 81.07 -36.65
N GLU A 228 -31.67 81.48 -36.16
CA GLU A 228 -31.39 82.86 -35.77
C GLU A 228 -31.35 83.80 -36.98
N GLU A 229 -30.72 83.38 -38.09
CA GLU A 229 -30.73 84.11 -39.36
C GLU A 229 -32.14 84.26 -39.93
N VAL A 230 -32.95 83.19 -39.91
CA VAL A 230 -34.37 83.26 -40.31
C VAL A 230 -35.15 84.20 -39.41
N ARG A 231 -34.86 84.24 -38.10
CA ARG A 231 -35.49 85.19 -37.18
C ARG A 231 -35.11 86.63 -37.52
N GLN A 232 -33.83 86.90 -37.79
CA GLN A 232 -33.36 88.22 -38.22
C GLN A 232 -33.99 88.65 -39.56
N GLN A 233 -34.13 87.72 -40.51
CA GLN A 233 -34.81 87.98 -41.79
C GLN A 233 -36.30 88.30 -41.58
N ARG A 234 -36.99 87.60 -40.67
CA ARG A 234 -38.39 87.89 -40.32
C ARG A 234 -38.53 89.25 -39.63
N GLU A 235 -37.62 89.60 -38.74
CA GLU A 235 -37.59 90.92 -38.09
C GLU A 235 -37.32 92.03 -39.12
N ALA A 236 -36.40 91.82 -40.06
CA ALA A 236 -36.14 92.76 -41.15
C ALA A 236 -37.32 92.92 -42.12
N LEU A 237 -38.00 91.82 -42.46
CA LEU A 237 -39.22 91.86 -43.28
C LEU A 237 -40.35 92.60 -42.56
N LYS A 238 -40.49 92.40 -41.24
CA LYS A 238 -41.47 93.12 -40.42
C LYS A 238 -41.17 94.63 -40.39
N ALA A 239 -39.90 95.02 -40.26
CA ALA A 239 -39.49 96.42 -40.33
C ALA A 239 -39.79 97.04 -41.72
N LEU A 240 -39.56 96.31 -42.80
CA LEU A 240 -39.92 96.75 -44.16
C LEU A 240 -41.44 96.85 -44.37
N GLU A 241 -42.23 95.97 -43.75
CA GLU A 241 -43.69 96.08 -43.76
C GLU A 241 -44.18 97.31 -42.97
N GLU A 242 -43.55 97.62 -41.83
CA GLU A 242 -43.84 98.83 -41.05
C GLU A 242 -43.48 100.10 -41.84
N GLU A 243 -42.32 100.14 -42.52
CA GLU A 243 -41.96 101.25 -43.43
C GLU A 243 -42.96 101.38 -44.60
N ARG A 244 -43.41 100.27 -45.18
CA ARG A 244 -44.46 100.29 -46.21
C ARG A 244 -45.79 100.83 -45.69
N GLN A 245 -46.17 100.49 -44.46
CA GLN A 245 -47.37 101.02 -43.83
C GLN A 245 -47.25 102.52 -43.51
N GLU A 246 -46.07 103.01 -43.14
CA GLU A 246 -45.82 104.44 -42.96
C GLU A 246 -45.83 105.21 -44.28
N LEU A 247 -45.24 104.66 -45.34
CA LEU A 247 -45.31 105.22 -46.69
C LEU A 247 -46.75 105.27 -47.20
N ALA A 248 -47.53 104.20 -47.00
CA ALA A 248 -48.95 104.18 -47.35
C ALA A 248 -49.75 105.25 -46.58
N LYS A 249 -49.43 105.51 -45.29
CA LYS A 249 -50.04 106.59 -44.51
C LYS A 249 -49.64 107.99 -45.02
N ARG A 250 -48.39 108.17 -45.49
CA ARG A 250 -47.93 109.42 -46.12
C ARG A 250 -48.58 109.66 -47.47
N GLU A 251 -48.68 108.62 -48.32
CA GLU A 251 -49.36 108.69 -49.62
C GLU A 251 -50.86 108.97 -49.46
N ALA A 252 -51.53 108.36 -48.46
CA ALA A 252 -52.92 108.67 -48.14
C ALA A 252 -53.09 110.15 -47.72
N GLY A 253 -52.15 110.70 -46.95
CA GLY A 253 -52.12 112.11 -46.59
C GLY A 253 -51.91 113.07 -47.78
N GLU A 254 -51.08 112.70 -48.75
CA GLU A 254 -50.88 113.47 -49.98
C GLU A 254 -52.07 113.38 -50.94
N GLN A 255 -52.72 112.21 -51.05
CA GLN A 255 -53.95 112.06 -51.83
C GLN A 255 -55.13 112.84 -51.22
N GLN A 256 -55.17 113.02 -49.91
CA GLN A 256 -56.18 113.84 -49.26
C GLN A 256 -55.97 115.34 -49.53
N ARG A 257 -54.71 115.81 -49.60
CA ARG A 257 -54.38 117.19 -50.02
C ARG A 257 -54.72 117.46 -51.49
N ARG A 258 -54.51 116.48 -52.38
CA ARG A 258 -54.91 116.60 -53.80
C ARG A 258 -56.44 116.64 -53.99
N LYS A 259 -57.22 115.97 -53.13
CA LYS A 259 -58.69 116.03 -53.14
C LYS A 259 -59.22 117.39 -52.65
N GLU A 260 -58.55 118.00 -51.67
CA GLU A 260 -58.87 119.36 -51.18
C GLU A 260 -58.47 120.48 -52.17
N GLU A 261 -57.47 120.25 -53.02
CA GLU A 261 -57.13 121.16 -54.14
C GLU A 261 -58.10 121.03 -55.33
N GLN A 262 -58.59 119.81 -55.62
CA GLN A 262 -59.57 119.55 -56.68
C GLN A 262 -60.98 120.08 -56.35
N GLU A 263 -61.38 120.15 -55.08
CA GLU A 263 -62.64 120.80 -54.66
C GLU A 263 -62.64 122.33 -54.82
N LYS A 264 -61.46 122.98 -54.85
CA LYS A 264 -61.33 124.42 -55.11
C LYS A 264 -61.32 124.78 -56.60
N GLU A 265 -61.09 123.80 -57.47
CA GLU A 265 -61.13 123.98 -58.93
C GLU A 265 -62.50 123.57 -59.54
N ALA A 266 -63.23 122.67 -58.86
CA ALA A 266 -64.57 122.22 -59.23
C ALA A 266 -65.68 123.29 -59.03
N THR A 267 -65.45 124.31 -58.19
CA THR A 267 -66.39 125.45 -58.01
C THR A 267 -66.33 126.48 -59.15
N ARG A 268 -65.38 126.35 -60.09
CA ARG A 268 -65.24 127.23 -61.26
C ARG A 268 -65.80 126.62 -62.56
N MET A 269 -65.95 125.30 -62.63
CA MET A 269 -66.36 124.55 -63.84
C MET A 269 -67.84 124.10 -63.82
N ALA A 270 -68.60 124.47 -62.78
CA ALA A 270 -70.04 124.18 -62.68
C ALA A 270 -70.94 125.14 -63.50
N ALA A 271 -70.35 126.12 -64.19
CA ALA A 271 -71.09 127.08 -65.03
C ALA A 271 -71.13 126.69 -66.53
N GLU A 272 -70.42 125.64 -66.97
CA GLU A 272 -70.28 125.31 -68.41
C GLU A 272 -70.84 123.94 -68.84
N ALA A 273 -71.49 123.18 -67.94
CA ALA A 273 -72.00 121.83 -68.24
C ALA A 273 -73.53 121.74 -68.43
N GLU A 274 -74.18 122.81 -68.90
CA GLU A 274 -75.59 122.83 -69.35
C GLU A 274 -75.73 122.59 -70.87
N GLN A 275 -74.68 122.11 -71.56
CA GLN A 275 -74.69 121.82 -73.01
C GLN A 275 -74.49 120.35 -73.42
N HIS A 276 -74.38 119.39 -72.49
CA HIS A 276 -74.15 117.96 -72.84
C HIS A 276 -75.27 117.01 -72.40
N LYS A 277 -76.54 117.42 -72.53
CA LYS A 277 -77.71 116.57 -72.22
C LYS A 277 -78.15 115.62 -73.35
N GLU A 278 -77.64 115.76 -74.58
CA GLU A 278 -77.97 114.87 -75.71
C GLU A 278 -76.90 113.79 -75.99
N GLU A 279 -75.69 113.93 -75.45
CA GLU A 279 -74.61 112.92 -75.56
C GLU A 279 -74.76 111.75 -74.56
N ILE A 280 -75.53 111.97 -73.47
CA ILE A 280 -75.76 111.00 -72.39
C ILE A 280 -76.68 109.85 -72.82
N GLN A 281 -77.52 110.02 -73.84
CA GLN A 281 -78.39 108.95 -74.33
C GLN A 281 -77.66 107.94 -75.24
N ARG A 282 -76.53 108.31 -75.85
CA ARG A 282 -75.71 107.40 -76.67
C ARG A 282 -74.74 106.55 -75.82
N ARG A 283 -74.19 107.13 -74.75
CA ARG A 283 -73.30 106.41 -73.80
C ARG A 283 -74.04 105.37 -72.93
N ARG A 284 -75.36 105.49 -72.75
CA ARG A 284 -76.16 104.51 -71.99
C ARG A 284 -76.28 103.14 -72.69
N SER A 285 -76.25 103.08 -74.02
CA SER A 285 -76.23 101.80 -74.75
C SER A 285 -74.84 101.16 -74.84
N GLU A 286 -73.77 101.96 -74.75
CA GLU A 286 -72.38 101.46 -74.69
C GLU A 286 -72.00 100.94 -73.30
N LEU A 287 -72.61 101.47 -72.23
CA LEU A 287 -72.39 100.96 -70.87
C LEU A 287 -73.04 99.59 -70.64
N GLN A 288 -74.17 99.28 -71.30
CA GLN A 288 -74.80 97.96 -71.19
C GLN A 288 -73.98 96.83 -71.87
N THR A 289 -73.24 97.12 -72.94
CA THR A 289 -72.34 96.14 -73.56
C THR A 289 -71.03 95.97 -72.78
N LEU A 290 -70.55 97.03 -72.11
CA LEU A 290 -69.37 96.96 -71.23
C LEU A 290 -69.67 96.27 -69.88
N GLU A 291 -70.88 96.40 -69.34
CA GLU A 291 -71.31 95.65 -68.15
C GLU A 291 -71.39 94.14 -68.44
N ALA A 292 -71.94 93.75 -69.60
CA ALA A 292 -71.94 92.35 -70.02
C ALA A 292 -70.53 91.77 -70.24
N ALA A 293 -69.61 92.55 -70.82
CA ALA A 293 -68.21 92.14 -70.99
C ALA A 293 -67.45 92.05 -69.66
N ARG A 294 -67.74 92.93 -68.70
CA ARG A 294 -67.17 92.88 -67.35
C ARG A 294 -67.64 91.64 -66.58
N ASP A 295 -68.91 91.31 -66.69
CA ASP A 295 -69.46 90.12 -66.03
C ASP A 295 -68.92 88.83 -66.65
N GLU A 296 -68.66 88.80 -67.96
CA GLU A 296 -67.98 87.66 -68.62
C GLU A 296 -66.51 87.52 -68.20
N VAL A 297 -65.78 88.62 -68.00
CA VAL A 297 -64.40 88.60 -67.48
C VAL A 297 -64.36 88.19 -66.01
N LEU A 298 -65.32 88.64 -65.19
CA LEU A 298 -65.45 88.20 -63.80
C LEU A 298 -65.81 86.72 -63.70
N ALA A 299 -66.67 86.21 -64.58
CA ALA A 299 -67.00 84.79 -64.66
C ALA A 299 -65.76 83.96 -65.03
N LYS A 300 -64.99 84.37 -66.04
CA LYS A 300 -63.73 83.69 -66.41
C LYS A 300 -62.70 83.72 -65.28
N LYS A 301 -62.58 84.84 -64.56
CA LYS A 301 -61.67 84.94 -63.42
C LYS A 301 -62.10 84.05 -62.25
N MET A 302 -63.40 83.93 -61.98
CA MET A 302 -63.94 83.01 -60.98
C MET A 302 -63.69 81.54 -61.38
N GLU A 303 -63.83 81.20 -62.67
CA GLU A 303 -63.49 79.86 -63.18
C GLU A 303 -61.98 79.57 -63.08
N GLU A 304 -61.12 80.55 -63.37
CA GLU A 304 -59.67 80.44 -63.21
C GLU A 304 -59.25 80.32 -61.74
N GLU A 305 -59.86 81.10 -60.84
CA GLU A 305 -59.65 80.96 -59.39
C GLU A 305 -60.12 79.59 -58.89
N GLN A 306 -61.26 79.09 -59.36
CA GLN A 306 -61.74 77.74 -59.02
C GLN A 306 -60.81 76.64 -59.54
N ARG A 307 -60.25 76.79 -60.75
CA ARG A 307 -59.23 75.87 -61.29
C ARG A 307 -57.95 75.94 -60.47
N PHE A 308 -57.47 77.13 -60.14
CA PHE A 308 -56.29 77.33 -59.32
C PHE A 308 -56.47 76.73 -57.92
N THR A 309 -57.61 76.94 -57.26
CA THR A 309 -57.89 76.30 -55.97
C THR A 309 -58.01 74.79 -56.07
N SER A 310 -58.58 74.27 -57.16
CA SER A 310 -58.69 72.82 -57.40
C SER A 310 -57.32 72.19 -57.65
N GLU A 311 -56.42 72.89 -58.37
CA GLU A 311 -55.05 72.46 -58.60
C GLU A 311 -54.21 72.53 -57.31
N LEU A 312 -54.36 73.61 -56.53
CA LEU A 312 -53.71 73.75 -55.23
C LEU A 312 -54.17 72.66 -54.24
N GLN A 313 -55.47 72.31 -54.27
CA GLN A 313 -56.02 71.25 -53.45
C GLN A 313 -55.51 69.87 -53.88
N ARG A 314 -55.45 69.58 -55.19
CA ARG A 314 -54.83 68.34 -55.70
C ARG A 314 -53.35 68.24 -55.35
N TRP A 315 -52.62 69.35 -55.42
CA TRP A 315 -51.22 69.40 -55.04
C TRP A 315 -51.03 69.17 -53.53
N ALA A 316 -51.89 69.76 -52.69
CA ALA A 316 -51.88 69.53 -51.24
C ALA A 316 -52.23 68.07 -50.89
N GLU A 317 -53.20 67.46 -51.59
CA GLU A 317 -53.57 66.05 -51.44
C GLU A 317 -52.42 65.12 -51.86
N GLN A 318 -51.74 65.42 -52.96
CA GLN A 318 -50.54 64.68 -53.39
C GLN A 318 -49.41 64.75 -52.35
N GLN A 319 -49.13 65.94 -51.82
CA GLN A 319 -48.13 66.12 -50.76
C GLN A 319 -48.51 65.38 -49.47
N GLN A 320 -49.80 65.37 -49.10
CA GLN A 320 -50.26 64.58 -47.95
C GLN A 320 -50.14 63.08 -48.18
N GLU A 321 -50.39 62.59 -49.40
CA GLU A 321 -50.24 61.18 -49.74
C GLU A 321 -48.76 60.75 -49.73
N GLU A 322 -47.85 61.56 -50.26
CA GLU A 322 -46.40 61.33 -50.19
C GLU A 322 -45.91 61.30 -48.75
N LEU A 323 -46.32 62.24 -47.91
CA LEU A 323 -46.01 62.22 -46.47
C LEU A 323 -46.59 60.99 -45.76
N ARG A 324 -47.75 60.51 -46.20
CA ARG A 324 -48.34 59.28 -45.67
C ARG A 324 -47.52 58.05 -46.05
N LYS A 325 -47.09 57.96 -47.32
CA LYS A 325 -46.19 56.90 -47.80
C LYS A 325 -44.87 56.89 -47.04
N HIS A 326 -44.23 58.05 -46.87
CA HIS A 326 -43.00 58.14 -46.08
C HIS A 326 -43.19 57.78 -44.60
N ARG A 327 -44.33 58.11 -43.99
CA ARG A 327 -44.64 57.67 -42.61
C ARG A 327 -44.86 56.16 -42.52
N GLU A 328 -45.48 55.55 -43.52
CA GLU A 328 -45.66 54.10 -43.59
C GLU A 328 -44.33 53.38 -43.81
N GLU A 329 -43.45 53.91 -44.67
CA GLU A 329 -42.08 53.43 -44.88
C GLU A 329 -41.24 53.52 -43.60
N LEU A 330 -41.29 54.66 -42.90
CA LEU A 330 -40.59 54.83 -41.61
C LEU A 330 -41.06 53.83 -40.56
N ARG A 331 -42.38 53.60 -40.45
CA ARG A 331 -42.92 52.59 -39.53
C ARG A 331 -42.48 51.17 -39.89
N ALA A 332 -42.39 50.86 -41.18
CA ALA A 332 -41.90 49.55 -41.63
C ALA A 332 -40.42 49.36 -41.25
N LEU A 333 -39.58 50.38 -41.47
CA LEU A 333 -38.17 50.35 -41.07
C LEU A 333 -37.97 50.29 -39.56
N GLU A 334 -38.82 50.98 -38.78
CA GLU A 334 -38.82 50.89 -37.32
C GLU A 334 -39.18 49.49 -36.85
N ALA A 335 -40.22 48.87 -37.43
CA ALA A 335 -40.61 47.49 -37.12
C ALA A 335 -39.51 46.47 -37.47
N GLU A 336 -38.85 46.62 -38.62
CA GLU A 336 -37.70 45.77 -39.00
C GLU A 336 -36.54 45.93 -38.01
N ARG A 337 -36.26 47.17 -37.58
CA ARG A 337 -35.22 47.44 -36.58
C ARG A 337 -35.54 46.81 -35.23
N GLU A 338 -36.79 46.89 -34.78
CA GLU A 338 -37.26 46.26 -33.54
C GLU A 338 -37.14 44.73 -33.63
N GLU A 339 -37.53 44.12 -34.75
CA GLU A 339 -37.40 42.67 -34.95
C GLU A 339 -35.93 42.23 -34.92
N VAL A 340 -35.02 42.99 -35.55
CA VAL A 340 -33.58 42.71 -35.52
C VAL A 340 -33.01 42.86 -34.10
N LEU A 341 -33.44 43.87 -33.34
CA LEU A 341 -33.02 44.04 -31.96
C LEU A 341 -33.52 42.91 -31.07
N GLN A 342 -34.77 42.49 -31.25
CA GLN A 342 -35.35 41.37 -30.53
C GLN A 342 -34.62 40.06 -30.83
N LYS A 343 -34.34 39.77 -32.11
CA LYS A 343 -33.53 38.60 -32.51
C LYS A 343 -32.12 38.63 -31.91
N LYS A 344 -31.45 39.78 -31.90
CA LYS A 344 -30.13 39.92 -31.25
C LYS A 344 -30.19 39.68 -29.75
N LEU A 345 -31.27 40.12 -29.10
CA LEU A 345 -31.45 39.94 -27.66
C LEU A 345 -31.73 38.48 -27.31
N GLU A 346 -32.56 37.79 -28.11
CA GLU A 346 -32.80 36.35 -28.01
C GLU A 346 -31.52 35.54 -28.27
N GLU A 347 -30.72 35.92 -29.27
CA GLU A 347 -29.44 35.28 -29.56
C GLU A 347 -28.43 35.47 -28.42
N GLN A 348 -28.36 36.68 -27.82
CA GLN A 348 -27.55 36.92 -26.63
C GLN A 348 -28.03 36.11 -25.41
N GLN A 349 -29.34 35.94 -25.23
CA GLN A 349 -29.89 35.09 -24.18
C GLN A 349 -29.51 33.63 -24.40
N ARG A 350 -29.66 33.10 -25.61
CA ARG A 350 -29.23 31.74 -25.96
C ARG A 350 -27.73 31.54 -25.75
N LEU A 351 -26.90 32.53 -26.07
CA LEU A 351 -25.46 32.47 -25.83
C LEU A 351 -25.15 32.38 -24.33
N ARG A 352 -25.85 33.17 -23.49
CA ARG A 352 -25.70 33.11 -22.03
C ARG A 352 -26.15 31.77 -21.47
N GLU A 353 -27.30 31.26 -21.90
CA GLU A 353 -27.80 29.94 -21.49
C GLU A 353 -26.82 28.82 -21.89
N ALA A 354 -26.26 28.87 -23.09
CA ALA A 354 -25.24 27.93 -23.54
C ALA A 354 -23.96 28.01 -22.69
N GLN A 355 -23.48 29.23 -22.39
CA GLN A 355 -22.32 29.44 -21.53
C GLN A 355 -22.57 28.99 -20.08
N GLU A 356 -23.78 29.21 -19.55
CA GLU A 356 -24.16 28.73 -18.22
C GLU A 356 -24.24 27.19 -18.19
N GLN A 357 -24.78 26.55 -19.23
CA GLN A 357 -24.79 25.10 -19.35
C GLN A 357 -23.37 24.52 -19.45
N GLU A 358 -22.51 25.13 -20.25
CA GLU A 358 -21.10 24.74 -20.35
C GLU A 358 -20.38 24.92 -19.01
N ALA A 359 -20.61 26.03 -18.32
CA ALA A 359 -20.05 26.28 -17.00
C ALA A 359 -20.56 25.27 -15.96
N GLN A 360 -21.83 24.88 -16.01
CA GLN A 360 -22.41 23.85 -15.15
C GLN A 360 -21.83 22.47 -15.44
N GLN A 361 -21.64 22.11 -16.72
CA GLN A 361 -21.00 20.85 -17.11
C GLN A 361 -19.54 20.82 -16.65
N ALA A 362 -18.79 21.91 -16.88
CA ALA A 362 -17.41 22.03 -16.42
C ALA A 362 -17.30 21.97 -14.89
N ALA A 363 -18.24 22.58 -14.16
CA ALA A 363 -18.33 22.48 -12.70
C ALA A 363 -18.63 21.04 -12.24
N ALA A 364 -19.59 20.36 -12.88
CA ALA A 364 -19.92 18.98 -12.57
C ALA A 364 -18.73 18.02 -12.85
N GLU A 365 -17.99 18.24 -13.95
CA GLU A 365 -16.77 17.48 -14.23
C GLU A 365 -15.67 17.74 -13.20
N ARG A 366 -15.50 18.99 -12.74
CA ARG A 366 -14.54 19.30 -11.67
C ARG A 366 -14.89 18.57 -10.38
N VAL A 367 -16.17 18.53 -10.01
CA VAL A 367 -16.64 17.78 -8.83
C VAL A 367 -16.35 16.29 -9.00
N LYS A 368 -16.67 15.69 -10.16
CA LYS A 368 -16.34 14.27 -10.43
C LYS A 368 -14.85 13.99 -10.33
N ARG A 369 -14.00 14.84 -10.91
CA ARG A 369 -12.54 14.70 -10.80
C ARG A 369 -12.05 14.83 -9.36
N GLN A 370 -12.65 15.72 -8.57
CA GLN A 370 -12.34 15.85 -7.14
C GLN A 370 -12.76 14.61 -6.35
N GLU A 371 -13.94 14.04 -6.60
CA GLU A 371 -14.40 12.80 -5.98
C GLU A 371 -13.52 11.61 -6.37
N GLU A 372 -13.11 11.51 -7.63
CA GLU A 372 -12.16 10.48 -8.10
C GLU A 372 -10.79 10.64 -7.44
N ALA A 373 -10.29 11.87 -7.33
CA ALA A 373 -9.03 12.16 -6.64
C ALA A 373 -9.09 11.78 -5.16
N LEU A 374 -10.19 12.12 -4.46
CA LEU A 374 -10.40 11.72 -3.06
C LEU A 374 -10.44 10.19 -2.90
N LYS A 375 -11.14 9.49 -3.80
CA LYS A 375 -11.16 8.01 -3.80
C LYS A 375 -9.76 7.42 -4.00
N GLN A 376 -8.96 8.01 -4.90
CA GLN A 376 -7.57 7.59 -5.11
C GLN A 376 -6.71 7.87 -3.87
N GLU A 377 -6.88 9.02 -3.21
CA GLU A 377 -6.18 9.32 -1.95
C GLU A 377 -6.57 8.35 -0.83
N GLU A 378 -7.86 8.01 -0.69
CA GLU A 378 -8.34 7.00 0.26
C GLU A 378 -7.74 5.62 -0.04
N GLU A 379 -7.67 5.22 -1.31
CA GLU A 379 -7.04 3.96 -1.71
C GLU A 379 -5.54 3.94 -1.41
N ILE A 380 -4.83 5.05 -1.67
CA ILE A 380 -3.41 5.20 -1.30
C ILE A 380 -3.24 5.11 0.21
N HIS A 381 -4.09 5.77 0.99
CA HIS A 381 -4.05 5.70 2.46
C HIS A 381 -4.33 4.30 2.97
N ARG A 382 -5.28 3.58 2.37
CA ARG A 382 -5.54 2.17 2.69
C ARG A 382 -4.31 1.30 2.41
N LYS A 383 -3.73 1.41 1.22
CA LYS A 383 -2.51 0.64 0.85
C LYS A 383 -1.32 0.96 1.75
N ARG A 384 -1.17 2.23 2.19
CA ARG A 384 -0.14 2.61 3.16
C ARG A 384 -0.33 1.93 4.52
N ARG A 385 -1.56 1.86 5.04
CA ARG A 385 -1.84 1.11 6.28
C ARG A 385 -1.57 -0.38 6.12
N GLU A 386 -1.98 -0.97 5.01
CA GLU A 386 -1.69 -2.39 4.73
C GLU A 386 -0.18 -2.65 4.66
N LEU A 387 0.61 -1.73 4.10
CA LEU A 387 2.08 -1.82 4.10
C LEU A 387 2.68 -1.65 5.50
N GLU A 388 2.20 -0.69 6.29
CA GLU A 388 2.64 -0.48 7.67
C GLU A 388 2.34 -1.71 8.55
N GLU A 389 1.18 -2.35 8.38
CA GLU A 389 0.82 -3.59 9.07
C GLU A 389 1.75 -4.74 8.67
N LEU A 390 2.04 -4.91 7.38
CA LEU A 390 2.99 -5.93 6.90
C LEU A 390 4.42 -5.67 7.38
N GLU A 391 4.85 -4.41 7.46
CA GLU A 391 6.15 -4.05 8.03
C GLU A 391 6.21 -4.36 9.54
N ALA A 392 5.15 -4.04 10.29
CA ALA A 392 5.04 -4.37 11.70
C ALA A 392 5.03 -5.89 11.94
N GLU A 393 4.35 -6.67 11.10
CA GLU A 393 4.39 -8.14 11.16
C GLU A 393 5.79 -8.69 10.88
N ARG A 394 6.48 -8.14 9.87
CA ARG A 394 7.87 -8.53 9.57
C ARG A 394 8.83 -8.20 10.71
N GLU A 395 8.65 -7.05 11.34
CA GLU A 395 9.45 -6.65 12.49
C GLU A 395 9.15 -7.53 13.72
N ALA A 396 7.88 -7.84 13.99
CA ALA A 396 7.49 -8.77 15.04
C ALA A 396 8.06 -10.17 14.80
N ALA A 397 8.00 -10.67 13.56
CA ALA A 397 8.62 -11.94 13.19
C ALA A 397 10.14 -11.93 13.36
N ARG A 398 10.81 -10.79 13.08
CA ARG A 398 12.25 -10.64 13.33
C ARG A 398 12.57 -10.69 14.82
N ARG A 399 11.83 -9.93 15.65
CA ARG A 399 12.00 -9.94 17.10
C ARG A 399 11.79 -11.33 17.70
N LEU A 400 10.78 -12.06 17.22
CA LEU A 400 10.51 -13.42 17.68
C LEU A 400 11.64 -14.40 17.32
N ARG A 401 12.27 -14.25 16.14
CA ARG A 401 13.46 -15.01 15.77
C ARG A 401 14.67 -14.66 16.64
N GLU A 402 14.89 -13.37 16.92
CA GLU A 402 15.96 -12.90 17.82
C GLU A 402 15.75 -13.42 19.25
N GLU A 403 14.51 -13.42 19.76
CA GLU A 403 14.16 -14.00 21.06
C GLU A 403 14.37 -15.53 21.10
N GLU A 404 13.99 -16.26 20.04
CA GLU A 404 14.27 -17.70 19.93
C GLU A 404 15.77 -17.98 19.86
N GLU A 405 16.54 -17.19 19.12
CA GLU A 405 17.99 -17.32 19.02
C GLU A 405 18.64 -17.07 20.38
N HIS A 406 18.29 -15.98 21.06
CA HIS A 406 18.75 -15.67 22.40
C HIS A 406 18.38 -16.79 23.41
N ARG A 407 17.18 -17.36 23.29
CA ARG A 407 16.77 -18.51 24.11
C ARG A 407 17.63 -19.74 23.83
N ARG A 408 17.96 -20.03 22.56
CA ARG A 408 18.86 -21.13 22.19
C ARG A 408 20.27 -20.89 22.70
N GLU A 409 20.76 -19.65 22.68
CA GLU A 409 22.06 -19.29 23.24
C GLU A 409 22.10 -19.47 24.76
N LEU A 410 21.06 -19.04 25.47
CA LEU A 410 20.91 -19.29 26.90
C LEU A 410 20.87 -20.79 27.24
N GLU A 411 20.17 -21.58 26.44
CA GLU A 411 20.10 -23.03 26.62
C GLU A 411 21.46 -23.70 26.38
N LYS A 412 22.19 -23.28 25.33
CA LYS A 412 23.57 -23.72 25.08
C LYS A 412 24.52 -23.32 26.22
N ALA A 413 24.40 -22.10 26.73
CA ALA A 413 25.20 -21.62 27.85
C ALA A 413 24.92 -22.43 29.12
N ARG A 414 23.65 -22.79 29.37
CA ARG A 414 23.26 -23.65 30.48
C ARG A 414 23.81 -25.07 30.32
N GLN A 415 23.70 -25.66 29.13
CA GLN A 415 24.28 -26.97 28.84
C GLN A 415 25.80 -26.97 29.04
N ALA A 416 26.49 -25.94 28.56
CA ALA A 416 27.93 -25.79 28.76
C ALA A 416 28.31 -25.64 30.25
N ALA A 417 27.52 -24.91 31.03
CA ALA A 417 27.71 -24.79 32.47
C ALA A 417 27.47 -26.13 33.20
N ASP A 418 26.42 -26.86 32.84
CA ASP A 418 26.12 -28.19 33.39
C ASP A 418 27.23 -29.20 33.01
N GLU A 419 27.79 -29.12 31.79
CA GLU A 419 28.93 -29.92 31.36
C GLU A 419 30.21 -29.56 32.12
N GLU A 420 30.48 -28.28 32.36
CA GLU A 420 31.60 -27.83 33.17
C GLU A 420 31.47 -28.32 34.62
N GLU A 421 30.27 -28.26 35.20
CA GLU A 421 30.00 -28.78 36.54
C GLU A 421 30.20 -30.30 36.61
N ARG A 422 29.71 -31.05 35.60
CA ARG A 422 29.97 -32.49 35.47
C ARG A 422 31.45 -32.79 35.35
N ALA A 423 32.20 -32.01 34.58
CA ALA A 423 33.65 -32.17 34.46
C ALA A 423 34.37 -31.90 35.79
N ARG A 424 33.95 -30.88 36.55
CA ARG A 424 34.46 -30.60 37.90
C ARG A 424 34.15 -31.74 38.86
N LEU A 425 32.94 -32.27 38.86
CA LEU A 425 32.55 -33.42 39.67
C LEU A 425 33.34 -34.67 39.29
N ALA A 426 33.52 -34.96 37.99
CA ALA A 426 34.31 -36.08 37.52
C ALA A 426 35.77 -35.97 37.99
N LYS A 427 36.37 -34.79 37.92
CA LYS A 427 37.73 -34.54 38.42
C LYS A 427 37.82 -34.71 39.94
N ALA A 428 36.83 -34.24 40.69
CA ALA A 428 36.77 -34.43 42.15
C ALA A 428 36.65 -35.92 42.52
N ILE A 429 35.86 -36.70 41.77
CA ILE A 429 35.76 -38.17 41.93
C ILE A 429 37.10 -38.84 41.64
N GLU A 430 37.79 -38.44 40.56
CA GLU A 430 39.11 -38.98 40.22
C GLU A 430 40.15 -38.67 41.30
N GLU A 431 40.14 -37.46 41.86
CA GLU A 431 41.00 -37.07 42.98
C GLU A 431 40.69 -37.90 44.24
N GLN A 432 39.40 -38.11 44.56
CA GLN A 432 39.00 -39.00 45.66
C GLN A 432 39.44 -40.45 45.43
N GLN A 433 39.34 -40.97 44.20
CA GLN A 433 39.82 -42.32 43.87
C GLN A 433 41.33 -42.44 44.08
N LYS A 434 42.12 -41.45 43.64
CA LYS A 434 43.57 -41.41 43.89
C LYS A 434 43.88 -41.37 45.38
N GLU A 435 43.11 -40.62 46.18
CA GLU A 435 43.29 -40.58 47.63
C GLU A 435 42.94 -41.93 48.28
N ILE A 436 41.88 -42.60 47.84
CA ILE A 436 41.53 -43.95 48.28
C ILE A 436 42.63 -44.95 47.92
N GLU A 437 43.14 -44.93 46.70
CA GLU A 437 44.25 -45.79 46.26
C GLU A 437 45.50 -45.55 47.10
N LYS A 438 45.82 -44.28 47.38
CA LYS A 438 46.93 -43.92 48.28
C LYS A 438 46.72 -44.49 49.68
N ARG A 439 45.55 -44.28 50.29
CA ARG A 439 45.23 -44.85 51.62
C ARG A 439 45.27 -46.36 51.61
N ASN A 440 44.81 -47.02 50.55
CA ASN A 440 44.89 -48.47 50.41
C ASN A 440 46.34 -48.95 50.30
N SER A 441 47.23 -48.20 49.63
CA SER A 441 48.66 -48.51 49.58
C SER A 441 49.33 -48.32 50.95
N GLU A 442 48.95 -47.29 51.69
CA GLU A 442 49.42 -47.04 53.07
C GLU A 442 48.91 -48.13 54.02
N LEU A 443 47.65 -48.56 53.90
CA LEU A 443 47.09 -49.67 54.66
C LEU A 443 47.81 -50.98 54.35
N LYS A 444 48.07 -51.29 53.08
CA LYS A 444 48.88 -52.46 52.70
C LYS A 444 50.29 -52.41 53.28
N ALA A 445 50.92 -51.23 53.31
CA ALA A 445 52.23 -51.05 53.93
C ALA A 445 52.17 -51.28 55.45
N LEU A 446 51.12 -50.81 56.12
CA LEU A 446 50.87 -51.08 57.53
C LEU A 446 50.62 -52.56 57.80
N ASP A 447 49.85 -53.24 56.94
CA ASP A 447 49.62 -54.69 57.05
C ASP A 447 50.94 -55.46 56.90
N THR A 448 51.79 -55.10 55.94
CA THR A 448 53.12 -55.72 55.81
C THR A 448 54.00 -55.47 57.04
N LEU A 449 53.97 -54.26 57.62
CA LEU A 449 54.69 -53.97 58.86
C LEU A 449 54.13 -54.78 60.04
N HIS A 450 52.81 -54.98 60.09
CA HIS A 450 52.16 -55.79 61.10
C HIS A 450 52.49 -57.28 60.94
N GLU A 451 52.55 -57.80 59.71
CA GLU A 451 53.04 -59.15 59.40
C GLU A 451 54.51 -59.30 59.77
N GLU A 452 55.37 -58.34 59.44
CA GLU A 452 56.78 -58.36 59.84
C GLU A 452 56.93 -58.32 61.37
N ALA A 453 56.12 -57.51 62.06
CA ALA A 453 56.09 -57.44 63.52
C ALA A 453 55.59 -58.77 64.13
N ALA A 454 54.57 -59.38 63.53
CA ALA A 454 54.05 -60.68 63.93
C ALA A 454 55.09 -61.80 63.70
N GLN A 455 55.80 -61.78 62.57
CA GLN A 455 56.92 -62.69 62.28
C GLN A 455 58.07 -62.50 63.26
N ARG A 456 58.46 -61.26 63.57
CA ARG A 456 59.47 -60.97 64.61
C ARG A 456 59.01 -61.42 65.99
N SER A 457 57.73 -61.27 66.31
CA SER A 457 57.16 -61.77 67.56
C SER A 457 57.15 -63.29 67.59
N GLN A 458 56.86 -63.97 66.48
CA GLN A 458 56.93 -65.42 66.36
C GLN A 458 58.38 -65.89 66.49
N SER A 459 59.33 -65.29 65.79
CA SER A 459 60.75 -65.64 65.90
C SER A 459 61.27 -65.41 67.31
N PHE A 460 60.84 -64.33 67.97
CA PHE A 460 61.17 -64.07 69.37
C PHE A 460 60.55 -65.10 70.33
N GLN A 461 59.31 -65.53 70.09
CA GLN A 461 58.68 -66.61 70.87
C GLN A 461 59.36 -67.96 70.62
N GLU A 462 59.80 -68.24 69.39
CA GLU A 462 60.57 -69.43 69.05
C GLU A 462 61.96 -69.40 69.68
N GLU A 463 62.61 -68.23 69.71
CA GLU A 463 63.88 -68.01 70.39
C GLU A 463 63.73 -68.18 71.90
N GLN A 464 62.68 -67.62 72.52
CA GLN A 464 62.37 -67.88 73.93
C GLN A 464 62.05 -69.35 74.20
N ARG A 465 61.34 -70.05 73.31
CA ARG A 465 61.10 -71.50 73.43
C ARG A 465 62.39 -72.29 73.30
N ALA A 466 63.30 -71.90 72.40
CA ALA A 466 64.61 -72.51 72.24
C ALA A 466 65.53 -72.23 73.44
N GLU A 467 65.43 -71.04 74.03
CA GLU A 467 66.18 -70.66 75.23
C GLU A 467 65.62 -71.36 76.48
N VAL A 468 64.30 -71.48 76.61
CA VAL A 468 63.66 -72.34 77.64
C VAL A 468 64.04 -73.80 77.44
N ALA A 469 64.09 -74.31 76.20
CA ALA A 469 64.56 -75.67 75.92
C ALA A 469 66.05 -75.86 76.27
N ARG A 470 66.91 -74.86 76.02
CA ARG A 470 68.32 -74.86 76.49
C ARG A 470 68.43 -74.82 78.01
N VAL A 471 67.60 -74.03 78.68
CA VAL A 471 67.55 -73.94 80.15
C VAL A 471 66.98 -75.23 80.77
N GLU A 472 66.07 -75.94 80.08
CA GLU A 472 65.64 -77.28 80.47
C GLU A 472 66.72 -78.35 80.23
N GLU A 473 67.59 -78.19 79.24
CA GLU A 473 68.74 -79.07 78.99
C GLU A 473 69.89 -78.85 80.00
N GLU A 474 70.00 -77.66 80.58
CA GLU A 474 70.98 -77.30 81.63
C GLU A 474 70.43 -77.33 83.07
N ARG A 475 69.26 -77.95 83.32
CA ARG A 475 68.68 -78.01 84.68
C ARG A 475 69.09 -79.29 85.43
N PRO A 476 70.07 -79.26 86.35
CA PRO A 476 70.29 -80.33 87.31
C PRO A 476 69.10 -80.40 88.28
N ALA A 477 68.64 -81.62 88.52
CA ALA A 477 67.64 -81.96 89.50
C ALA A 477 68.01 -81.46 90.91
N ALA A 478 67.29 -80.43 91.40
CA ALA A 478 67.28 -80.08 92.81
C ALA A 478 66.02 -79.26 93.18
N LEU A 479 65.09 -79.95 93.84
CA LEU A 479 64.40 -79.60 95.09
C LEU A 479 63.59 -78.28 95.25
N GLY A 480 62.45 -78.45 95.93
CA GLY A 480 61.77 -77.45 96.77
C GLY A 480 60.51 -76.87 96.10
N ASP A 481 59.31 -77.38 96.33
CA ASP A 481 58.52 -77.21 97.56
C ASP A 481 58.56 -75.76 98.05
N TRP A 482 57.44 -75.04 97.91
CA TRP A 482 56.92 -73.99 98.80
C TRP A 482 55.55 -73.53 98.26
N SER A 483 54.54 -73.85 99.06
CA SER A 483 53.18 -73.35 99.02
C SER A 483 53.13 -71.97 99.69
N PHE A 484 52.41 -70.98 99.13
CA PHE A 484 51.49 -70.05 99.86
C PHE A 484 50.92 -68.90 98.99
N TRP A 485 49.58 -68.83 98.94
CA TRP A 485 48.64 -67.69 99.05
C TRP A 485 48.82 -66.35 98.29
N ILE A 486 47.72 -65.92 97.63
CA ILE A 486 46.97 -64.62 97.73
C ILE A 486 46.01 -64.59 96.50
N SER A 487 44.70 -64.84 96.62
CA SER A 487 43.60 -63.93 97.02
C SER A 487 43.47 -62.62 96.22
N GLY A 488 42.51 -62.61 95.29
CA GLY A 488 41.53 -61.52 95.11
C GLY A 488 41.93 -60.24 94.38
N ILE A 489 41.18 -59.88 93.33
CA ILE A 489 40.23 -58.74 93.30
C ILE A 489 39.77 -58.51 91.84
N LEU A 490 38.44 -58.56 91.67
CA LEU A 490 37.54 -58.00 90.64
C LEU A 490 37.78 -58.29 89.15
#